data_AF-A0A2V7EUN1-F1
#
_entry.id   AF-A0A2V7EUN1-F1
#
_cell.length_a   1.000
_cell.length_b   1.000
_cell.length_c   1.000
_cell.angle_alpha   90.00
_cell.angle_beta   90.00
_cell.angle_gamma   90.00
#
_symmetry.space_group_name_H-M   'P 1'
#
loop_
_entity.id
_entity.type
_entity.pdbx_description
1 polymer ?
#
loop_
_entity_poly.entity_id
_entity_poly.type
_entity_poly.pdbx_seq_one_letter_code
_entity_poly.pdbx_strand_id
1 'polypeptide(L)' 'EICRYLGADSLGYLSLDGMLKATGSDPASFCHACFTGAYKVGIEPDPTPQLHLFDV' A
#
# COMPACT_ATOMS: atom_id res chain seq x y z
N GLU A 1 5.09 -10.80 14.70
CA GLU A 1 6.45 -10.27 14.50
C GLU A 1 6.55 -8.81 14.97
N ILE A 2 5.90 -7.86 14.29
CA ILE A 2 5.96 -6.41 14.59
C ILE A 2 5.65 -6.08 16.07
N CYS A 3 4.56 -6.60 16.63
CA CYS A 3 4.22 -6.36 18.05
C CYS A 3 5.36 -6.75 19.01
N ARG A 4 6.00 -7.90 18.77
CA ARG A 4 7.13 -8.36 19.59
C ARG A 4 8.38 -7.53 19.36
N TYR A 5 8.65 -7.15 18.10
CA TYR A 5 9.78 -6.28 17.75
C TYR A 5 9.68 -4.91 18.46
N LEU A 6 8.46 -4.37 18.56
CA LEU A 6 8.20 -3.12 19.26
C LEU A 6 8.17 -3.25 20.79
N GLY A 7 8.15 -4.47 21.35
CA GLY A 7 8.01 -4.71 22.78
C GLY A 7 6.64 -4.31 23.35
N ALA A 8 5.58 -4.26 22.52
CA ALA A 8 4.25 -3.86 22.95
C ALA A 8 3.44 -5.06 23.49
N ASP A 9 2.54 -4.80 24.44
CA ASP A 9 1.61 -5.80 24.99
C ASP A 9 0.59 -6.28 23.95
N SER A 10 0.19 -5.39 23.03
CA SER A 10 -0.74 -5.69 21.94
C SER A 10 -0.52 -4.79 20.73
N LEU A 11 -0.98 -5.25 19.57
CA LEU A 11 -0.99 -4.51 18.32
C LEU A 11 -2.25 -4.86 17.53
N GLY A 12 -3.02 -3.84 17.15
CA GLY A 12 -4.16 -3.97 16.25
C GLY A 12 -3.91 -3.23 14.93
N TYR A 13 -4.33 -3.84 13.82
CA TYR A 13 -4.36 -3.17 12.52
C TYR A 13 -5.78 -2.70 12.22
N LEU A 14 -5.89 -1.51 11.64
CA LEU A 14 -7.16 -1.04 11.10
C LEU A 14 -7.53 -1.92 9.90
N SER A 15 -8.78 -2.39 9.85
CA SER A 15 -9.26 -3.13 8.68
C SER A 15 -9.37 -2.20 7.47
N LEU A 16 -9.03 -2.72 6.29
CA LEU A 16 -9.14 -1.96 5.03
C LEU A 16 -10.57 -1.42 4.83
N ASP A 17 -11.58 -2.28 5.04
CA ASP A 17 -12.99 -1.92 4.95
C ASP A 17 -13.39 -0.84 5.96
N GLY A 18 -12.94 -0.96 7.22
CA GLY A 18 -13.18 0.03 8.26
C GLY A 18 -12.55 1.38 7.95
N MET A 19 -11.30 1.38 7.44
CA MET A 19 -10.59 2.57 6.98
C MET A 19 -11.35 3.29 5.86
N LEU A 20 -11.81 2.55 4.85
CA LEU A 20 -12.53 3.10 3.71
C LEU A 20 -13.90 3.67 4.13
N LYS A 21 -14.64 2.94 4.97
CA LYS A 21 -15.94 3.39 5.52
C LYS A 21 -15.80 4.67 6.34
N ALA A 22 -14.73 4.82 7.11
CA ALA A 22 -14.49 6.01 7.93
C ALA A 22 -14.34 7.31 7.13
N THR A 23 -14.05 7.22 5.82
CA THR A 23 -13.96 8.41 4.93
C THR A 23 -15.32 9.05 4.63
N GLY A 24 -16.43 8.33 4.87
CA GLY A 24 -17.78 8.79 4.51
C GLY A 24 -18.02 8.96 3.00
N SER A 25 -17.08 8.51 2.16
CA SER A 25 -17.11 8.64 0.71
C SER A 25 -17.10 7.25 0.05
N ASP A 26 -17.38 7.19 -1.25
CA ASP A 26 -17.31 5.94 -2.01
C ASP A 26 -15.88 5.35 -1.93
N PRO A 27 -15.69 4.11 -1.42
CA PRO A 27 -14.39 3.43 -1.39
C PRO A 27 -13.70 3.38 -2.76
N ALA A 28 -14.47 3.30 -3.85
CA ALA A 28 -13.95 3.30 -5.21
C ALA A 28 -13.32 4.63 -5.62
N SER A 29 -13.45 5.69 -4.82
CA SER A 29 -12.77 6.98 -5.03
C SER A 29 -11.31 6.98 -4.56
N PHE A 30 -10.88 6.02 -3.73
CA PHE A 30 -9.54 6.00 -3.15
C PHE A 30 -8.68 4.87 -3.72
N CYS A 31 -7.40 5.15 -3.95
CA CYS A 31 -6.42 4.09 -4.19
C CYS A 31 -6.04 3.45 -2.85
N HIS A 32 -6.07 2.12 -2.78
CA HIS A 32 -5.65 1.35 -1.61
C HIS A 32 -4.65 0.24 -1.97
N ALA A 33 -3.92 0.42 -3.09
CA ALA A 33 -2.97 -0.56 -3.60
C ALA A 33 -1.79 -0.81 -2.65
N CYS A 34 -1.42 0.15 -1.80
CA CYS A 34 -0.39 -0.06 -0.77
C CYS A 34 -0.76 -1.18 0.22
N PHE A 35 -2.06 -1.49 0.35
CA PHE A 35 -2.56 -2.56 1.22
C PHE A 35 -2.98 -3.82 0.44
N THR A 36 -3.46 -3.67 -0.81
CA THR A 36 -4.01 -4.78 -1.60
C THR A 36 -3.15 -5.24 -2.77
N GLY A 37 -2.16 -4.45 -3.19
CA GLY A 37 -1.44 -4.61 -4.44
C GLY A 37 -2.25 -4.28 -5.70
N ALA A 38 -3.54 -3.98 -5.58
CA ALA A 38 -4.43 -3.72 -6.71
C ALA A 38 -4.36 -2.24 -7.14
N TYR A 39 -3.36 -1.91 -7.95
CA TYR A 39 -3.24 -0.58 -8.54
C TYR A 39 -4.35 -0.34 -9.58
N LYS A 40 -4.99 0.83 -9.50
CA LYS A 40 -6.01 1.26 -10.47
C LYS A 40 -5.42 1.67 -11.82
N VAL A 41 -4.12 1.98 -11.81
CA VAL A 41 -3.34 2.19 -13.02
C VAL A 41 -2.69 0.87 -13.39
N GLY A 42 -2.66 0.54 -14.68
CA GLY A 42 -1.89 -0.59 -15.16
C GLY A 42 -0.41 -0.35 -14.87
N ILE A 43 0.26 -1.34 -14.28
CA ILE A 43 1.73 -1.37 -14.27
C ILE A 43 2.11 -2.12 -15.55
N GLU A 44 2.31 -1.38 -16.63
CA GLU A 44 2.96 -1.96 -17.80
C GLU A 44 4.45 -2.14 -17.47
N PRO A 45 5.06 -3.28 -17.83
CA PRO A 45 6.51 -3.40 -17.74
C PRO A 45 7.11 -2.30 -18.62
N ASP A 46 7.80 -1.36 -17.99
CA ASP A 46 8.48 -0.29 -18.72
C ASP A 46 9.57 -0.95 -19.58
N PRO A 47 9.46 -0.92 -20.93
CA PRO A 47 10.50 -1.46 -21.80
C PRO A 47 11.75 -0.58 -21.78
N THR A 48 11.65 0.64 -21.22
CA THR A 48 12.76 1.56 -21.09
C THR A 48 13.65 1.06 -19.95
N PRO A 49 14.94 0.78 -20.22
CA PRO A 49 15.89 0.59 -19.15
C PRO A 49 15.80 1.79 -18.22
N GLN A 50 15.59 1.56 -16.93
CA GLN A 50 15.72 2.59 -15.91
C GLN A 50 17.04 3.33 -16.17
N LEU A 51 16.99 4.66 -16.21
CA LEU A 51 18.17 5.49 -16.50
C LEU A 51 19.32 4.98 -15.63
N HIS A 52 20.46 4.69 -16.25
CA HIS A 52 21.60 4.11 -15.56
C HIS A 52 22.09 5.05 -14.45
N LEU A 53 21.53 4.86 -13.25
CA LEU A 53 21.78 5.72 -12.09
C LEU A 53 23.20 5.51 -11.55
N PHE A 54 23.81 4.37 -11.89
CA PHE A 54 25.17 4.01 -11.54
C PHE A 54 25.88 3.33 -12.73
N ASP A 55 26.10 4.08 -13.80
CA ASP A 55 27.17 3.70 -14.74
C ASP A 55 28.50 4.12 -14.12
N VAL A 56 29.22 3.15 -13.55
CA VAL A 56 30.65 3.25 -13.21
C VAL A 56 31.46 2.52 -14.27
#